data_AF-A0A2C9V590-F1
#
_entry.id   AF-A0A2C9V590-F1
#
_cell.length_a   1.000
_cell.length_b   1.000
_cell.length_c   1.000
_cell.angle_alpha   90.00
_cell.angle_beta   90.00
_cell.angle_gamma   90.00
#
_symmetry.space_group_name_H-M   'P 1'
#
loop_
_entity.id
_entity.type
_entity.pdbx_description
1 polymer ?
#
loop_
_entity_poly.entity_id
_entity_poly.type
_entity_poly.pdbx_seq_one_letter_code
_entity_poly.pdbx_strand_id
1 'polypeptide(L)'
;MDQSFKKQEEAHLSSKSHPQAGPKGIDRKDHTLTRGGNANIRERLDRGLVSPQWLCCYSNASIMPLEDDESDHRSILLNTNSNCPKLKTLFYFDERWLNNNEIEELIKIAWEKQVFGNAMYQMAEKIKSCRERLVEWKRTSNPNSR
;
A
#
# COMPACT_ATOMS: atom_id res chain seq x y z
N MET A 1 -36.72 33.80 42.08
CA MET A 1 -35.30 34.15 41.83
C MET A 1 -34.98 33.75 40.41
N ASP A 2 -34.57 34.76 39.64
CA ASP A 2 -33.92 34.80 38.33
C ASP A 2 -33.03 33.58 37.97
N GLN A 3 -32.67 33.27 36.72
CA GLN A 3 -32.92 33.82 35.39
C GLN A 3 -32.46 32.74 34.37
N SER A 4 -32.96 32.85 33.14
CA SER A 4 -32.22 32.65 31.87
C SER A 4 -31.02 31.70 31.85
N PHE A 5 -31.04 30.69 30.97
CA PHE A 5 -30.44 30.84 29.64
C PHE A 5 -30.85 29.67 28.74
N LYS A 6 -31.51 30.04 27.65
CA LYS A 6 -31.69 29.23 26.47
C LYS A 6 -30.33 28.92 25.82
N LYS A 7 -30.37 27.85 25.01
CA LYS A 7 -29.69 27.64 23.72
C LYS A 7 -28.43 26.77 23.71
N GLN A 8 -28.42 25.91 22.68
CA GLN A 8 -27.34 25.16 22.03
C GLN A 8 -27.22 23.69 22.48
N GLU A 9 -27.26 22.69 21.60
CA GLU A 9 -27.44 22.66 20.15
C GLU A 9 -27.80 21.24 19.73
N GLU A 10 -28.67 21.15 18.73
CA GLU A 10 -29.02 19.96 17.96
C GLU A 10 -27.78 19.30 17.34
N ALA A 11 -27.78 17.97 17.20
CA ALA A 11 -27.65 17.32 15.89
C ALA A 11 -27.39 15.79 16.00
N HIS A 12 -28.34 15.03 15.45
CA HIS A 12 -28.11 13.86 14.58
C HIS A 12 -26.98 12.86 14.92
N LEU A 13 -27.36 11.68 15.43
CA LEU A 13 -26.75 10.42 15.02
C LEU A 13 -27.75 9.60 14.19
N SER A 14 -27.76 9.88 12.89
CA SER A 14 -28.27 8.97 11.87
C SER A 14 -27.22 7.88 11.66
N SER A 15 -27.54 6.65 12.06
CA SER A 15 -26.74 5.45 11.82
C SER A 15 -26.72 5.11 10.33
N LYS A 16 -25.63 5.48 9.63
CA LYS A 16 -25.29 4.90 8.34
C LYS A 16 -24.22 3.83 8.54
N SER A 17 -24.59 2.59 8.25
CA SER A 17 -23.73 1.42 8.17
C SER A 17 -22.56 1.65 7.21
N HIS A 18 -21.34 1.59 7.73
CA HIS A 18 -20.09 1.70 6.99
C HIS A 18 -19.70 0.32 6.43
N PRO A 19 -19.27 0.18 5.17
CA PRO A 19 -18.84 -1.10 4.62
C PRO A 19 -17.49 -1.51 5.21
N GLN A 20 -17.43 -2.73 5.74
CA GLN A 20 -16.27 -3.31 6.40
C GLN A 20 -15.19 -3.63 5.34
N ALA A 21 -14.11 -2.84 5.32
CA ALA A 21 -12.94 -3.11 4.50
C ALA A 21 -12.19 -4.35 5.03
N GLY A 22 -11.98 -5.34 4.17
CA GLY A 22 -11.26 -6.57 4.49
C GLY A 22 -9.81 -6.35 4.95
N PRO A 23 -9.21 -7.35 5.64
CA PRO A 23 -7.89 -7.22 6.26
C PRO A 23 -6.81 -6.99 5.20
N LYS A 24 -5.97 -5.98 5.42
CA LYS A 24 -4.85 -5.65 4.53
C LYS A 24 -3.66 -6.51 4.90
N GLY A 25 -3.26 -7.43 4.01
CA GLY A 25 -2.05 -8.24 4.18
C GLY A 25 -0.80 -7.36 4.20
N ILE A 26 0.08 -7.57 5.17
CA ILE A 26 1.39 -6.91 5.24
C ILE A 26 2.40 -7.86 4.57
N ASP A 27 2.56 -7.74 3.26
CA ASP A 27 3.62 -8.47 2.55
C ASP A 27 4.83 -7.56 2.36
N ARG A 28 5.81 -7.70 3.26
CA ARG A 28 7.14 -7.10 3.09
C ARG A 28 7.99 -8.07 2.26
N LYS A 29 8.28 -7.71 1.01
CA LYS A 29 9.29 -8.39 0.19
C LYS A 29 10.67 -7.91 0.64
N ASP A 30 11.51 -8.83 1.11
CA ASP A 30 12.93 -8.89 0.77
C ASP A 30 13.49 -10.29 1.13
N HIS A 31 14.33 -10.82 0.23
CA HIS A 31 15.13 -12.05 0.29
C HIS A 31 14.46 -13.41 0.05
N THR A 32 14.04 -13.71 -1.19
CA THR A 32 14.57 -14.80 -2.05
C THR A 32 13.66 -15.01 -3.27
N LEU A 33 14.09 -14.52 -4.43
CA LEU A 33 13.65 -15.03 -5.74
C LEU A 33 14.92 -15.39 -6.50
N THR A 34 15.57 -16.48 -6.10
CA THR A 34 16.63 -17.09 -6.90
C THR A 34 15.97 -17.85 -8.05
N ARG A 35 15.98 -17.23 -9.24
CA ARG A 35 15.70 -17.93 -10.49
C ARG A 35 17.03 -18.50 -11.01
N GLY A 36 17.29 -19.77 -10.70
CA GLY A 36 18.46 -20.50 -11.20
C GLY A 36 18.45 -21.97 -10.81
N GLY A 37 18.16 -22.84 -11.79
CA GLY A 37 18.59 -24.25 -11.89
C GLY A 37 18.31 -25.23 -10.75
N ASN A 38 17.46 -26.23 -11.04
CA ASN A 38 17.25 -27.52 -10.37
C ASN A 38 16.99 -27.55 -8.85
N ALA A 39 15.69 -27.56 -8.54
CA ALA A 39 15.03 -28.26 -7.42
C ALA A 39 15.05 -27.65 -5.99
N ASN A 40 15.25 -26.34 -5.82
CA ASN A 40 14.88 -25.68 -4.56
C ASN A 40 13.94 -24.49 -4.81
N ILE A 41 12.66 -24.82 -5.03
CA ILE A 41 11.58 -23.84 -5.10
C ILE A 41 11.20 -23.50 -3.67
N ARG A 42 11.45 -22.26 -3.25
CA ARG A 42 11.02 -21.75 -1.95
C ARG A 42 9.71 -20.98 -2.13
N GLU A 43 8.70 -21.37 -1.39
CA GLU A 43 7.40 -20.68 -1.35
C GLU A 43 7.23 -19.92 -0.04
N ARG A 44 6.51 -18.81 -0.08
CA ARG A 44 6.18 -18.00 1.10
C ARG A 44 4.74 -18.28 1.52
N LEU A 45 4.56 -19.36 2.26
CA LEU A 45 3.27 -19.86 2.72
C LEU A 45 2.77 -19.12 3.98
N ASP A 46 3.68 -18.78 4.89
CA ASP A 46 3.34 -18.12 6.15
C ASP A 46 3.15 -16.61 5.99
N ARG A 47 1.96 -16.11 6.34
CA ARG A 47 1.57 -14.69 6.22
C ARG A 47 0.73 -14.24 7.41
N GLY A 48 1.00 -13.03 7.90
CA GLY A 48 0.15 -12.37 8.90
C GLY A 48 -0.94 -11.52 8.25
N LEU A 49 -2.19 -11.76 8.65
CA LEU A 49 -3.35 -10.97 8.27
C LEU A 49 -3.77 -10.10 9.45
N VAL A 50 -4.00 -8.82 9.21
CA VAL A 50 -4.37 -7.86 10.26
C VAL A 50 -5.57 -7.02 9.85
N SER A 51 -6.40 -6.68 10.83
CA SER A 51 -7.48 -5.71 10.61
C SER A 51 -6.93 -4.28 10.56
N PRO A 52 -7.62 -3.36 9.88
CA PRO A 52 -7.25 -1.94 9.90
C PRO A 52 -7.18 -1.36 11.32
N GLN A 53 -8.10 -1.75 12.21
CA GLN A 53 -8.12 -1.32 13.60
C GLN A 53 -6.88 -1.79 14.36
N TRP A 54 -6.45 -3.04 14.13
CA TRP A 54 -5.23 -3.58 14.73
C TRP A 54 -3.99 -2.81 14.27
N LEU A 55 -3.93 -2.45 12.97
CA LEU A 55 -2.83 -1.65 12.43
C LEU A 55 -2.79 -0.22 13.00
N CYS A 56 -3.93 0.35 13.40
CA CYS A 56 -3.97 1.62 14.12
C CYS A 56 -3.31 1.50 15.50
N CYS A 57 -3.55 0.41 16.23
CA CYS A 57 -2.95 0.15 17.53
C CYS A 57 -1.44 -0.17 17.43
N TYR A 58 -1.05 -0.90 16.39
CA TYR A 58 0.33 -1.36 16.18
C TYR A 58 0.87 -0.85 14.85
N SER A 59 0.95 0.48 14.71
CA SER A 59 1.32 1.15 13.46
C SER A 59 2.74 0.85 12.99
N ASN A 60 3.59 0.37 13.90
CA ASN A 60 4.97 -0.03 13.66
C ASN A 60 5.14 -1.56 13.67
N ALA A 61 4.07 -2.33 13.55
CA ALA A 61 4.17 -3.78 13.46
C ALA A 61 4.94 -4.23 12.21
N SER A 62 5.72 -5.30 12.36
CA SER A 62 6.52 -5.93 11.31
C SER A 62 6.50 -7.44 11.46
N ILE A 63 6.61 -8.15 10.34
CA ILE A 63 6.80 -9.59 10.30
C ILE A 63 8.15 -9.85 9.68
N MET A 64 8.97 -10.68 10.33
CA MET A 64 10.26 -11.12 9.82
C MET A 64 10.37 -12.65 9.89
N PRO A 65 10.94 -13.31 8.88
CA PRO A 65 11.32 -14.71 9.00
C PRO A 65 12.43 -14.84 10.04
N LEU A 66 12.39 -15.91 10.83
CA LEU A 66 13.50 -16.34 11.65
C LEU A 66 14.46 -17.21 10.81
N GLU A 67 15.67 -17.41 11.31
CA GLU A 67 16.67 -18.25 10.66
C GLU A 67 16.18 -19.70 10.52
N ASP A 68 16.73 -20.41 9.53
CA ASP A 68 16.39 -21.80 9.25
C ASP A 68 16.64 -22.67 10.49
N ASP A 69 15.61 -23.40 10.91
CA ASP A 69 15.75 -24.53 11.82
C ASP A 69 15.82 -25.83 11.00
N GLU A 70 15.78 -26.99 11.65
CA GLU A 70 15.76 -28.29 10.95
C GLU A 70 14.41 -28.57 10.25
N SER A 71 13.48 -27.61 10.23
CA SER A 71 12.22 -27.68 9.51
C SER A 71 12.37 -27.21 8.07
N ASP A 72 11.54 -27.75 7.18
CA ASP A 72 11.33 -27.21 5.83
C ASP A 72 10.49 -25.92 5.85
N HIS A 73 9.97 -25.52 7.01
CA HIS A 73 9.27 -24.27 7.26
C HIS A 73 10.09 -23.25 8.05
N ARG A 74 10.09 -21.99 7.62
CA ARG A 74 10.67 -20.87 8.39
C ARG A 74 9.63 -20.26 9.32
N SER A 75 9.90 -20.30 10.62
CA SER A 75 9.09 -19.57 11.61
C SER A 75 9.05 -18.07 11.29
N ILE A 76 7.90 -17.42 11.50
CA ILE A 76 7.72 -15.97 11.34
C ILE A 76 7.53 -15.28 12.70
N LEU A 77 8.25 -14.20 12.93
CA LEU A 77 8.14 -13.37 14.13
C LEU A 77 7.33 -12.11 13.83
N LEU A 78 6.24 -11.89 14.56
CA LEU A 78 5.50 -10.64 14.59
C LEU A 78 6.07 -9.73 15.68
N ASN A 79 6.75 -8.66 15.28
CA ASN A 79 7.20 -7.60 16.19
C ASN A 79 6.23 -6.41 16.11
N THR A 80 5.47 -6.17 17.18
CA THR A 80 4.48 -5.09 17.30
C THR A 80 5.06 -3.72 17.61
N ASN A 81 6.33 -3.66 18.02
CA ASN A 81 7.05 -2.44 18.38
C ASN A 81 8.39 -2.36 17.63
N SER A 82 8.34 -2.43 16.29
CA SER A 82 9.56 -2.34 15.49
C SER A 82 10.00 -0.88 15.34
N ASN A 83 11.24 -0.59 15.73
CA ASN A 83 11.89 0.68 15.41
C ASN A 83 12.44 0.71 13.97
N CYS A 84 12.15 -0.32 13.17
CA CYS A 84 12.59 -0.38 11.79
C CYS A 84 11.87 0.72 11.00
N PRO A 85 12.61 1.64 10.34
CA PRO A 85 11.98 2.61 9.45
C PRO A 85 11.20 1.84 8.41
N LYS A 86 9.94 2.23 8.18
CA LYS A 86 9.13 1.70 7.08
C LYS A 86 9.91 1.97 5.80
N LEU A 87 10.50 0.92 5.23
CA LEU A 87 11.17 1.03 3.94
C LEU A 87 10.15 1.59 2.96
N LYS A 88 10.55 2.64 2.23
CA LYS A 88 9.72 3.21 1.18
C LYS A 88 9.39 2.09 0.21
N THR A 89 8.11 1.75 0.10
CA THR A 89 7.65 0.74 -0.86
C THR A 89 8.08 1.21 -2.24
N LEU A 90 8.89 0.39 -2.91
CA LEU A 90 9.28 0.65 -4.29
C LEU A 90 8.01 0.60 -5.15
N PHE A 91 7.89 1.57 -6.06
CA PHE A 91 6.82 1.56 -7.03
C PHE A 91 7.17 0.54 -8.11
N TYR A 92 6.27 -0.42 -8.33
CA TYR A 92 6.34 -1.36 -9.42
C TYR A 92 5.15 -1.15 -10.33
N PHE A 93 5.42 -1.06 -11.63
CA PHE A 93 4.40 -1.13 -12.66
C PHE A 93 3.84 -2.56 -12.72
N ASP A 94 2.53 -2.69 -12.84
CA ASP A 94 1.84 -3.97 -12.99
C ASP A 94 1.38 -4.12 -14.44
N GLU A 95 1.70 -5.24 -15.09
CA GLU A 95 1.32 -5.51 -16.48
C GLU A 95 -0.19 -5.46 -16.70
N ARG A 96 -0.98 -5.79 -15.68
CA ARG A 96 -2.46 -5.71 -15.74
C ARG A 96 -2.96 -4.30 -16.05
N TRP A 97 -2.15 -3.28 -15.82
CA TRP A 97 -2.48 -1.89 -16.08
C TRP A 97 -2.49 -1.53 -17.56
N LEU A 98 -1.84 -2.31 -18.42
CA LEU A 98 -1.77 -2.06 -19.86
C LEU A 98 -3.15 -2.11 -20.54
N ASN A 99 -4.09 -2.88 -19.99
CA ASN A 99 -5.43 -3.05 -20.55
C ASN A 99 -6.48 -2.12 -19.90
N ASN A 100 -6.06 -1.15 -19.09
CA ASN A 100 -6.96 -0.21 -18.43
C ASN A 100 -6.92 1.15 -19.13
N ASN A 101 -8.01 1.47 -19.84
CA ASN A 101 -8.17 2.75 -20.56
C ASN A 101 -7.99 3.98 -19.64
N GLU A 102 -8.38 3.89 -18.36
CA GLU A 102 -8.20 4.98 -17.39
C GLU A 102 -6.71 5.25 -17.13
N ILE A 103 -5.90 4.19 -17.07
CA ILE A 103 -4.45 4.29 -16.86
C ILE A 103 -3.77 4.83 -18.11
N GLU A 104 -4.18 4.38 -19.29
CA GLU A 104 -3.67 4.88 -20.56
C GLU A 104 -3.88 6.40 -20.69
N GLU A 105 -5.10 6.86 -20.43
CA GLU A 105 -5.43 8.30 -20.46
C GLU A 105 -4.66 9.08 -19.41
N LEU A 106 -4.52 8.54 -18.20
CA LEU A 106 -3.75 9.15 -17.12
C LEU A 106 -2.27 9.31 -17.48
N ILE A 107 -1.66 8.29 -18.11
CA ILE A 107 -0.26 8.37 -18.56
C ILE A 107 -0.13 9.42 -19.66
N LYS A 108 -1.06 9.45 -20.63
CA LYS A 108 -1.06 10.42 -21.73
C LYS A 108 -1.11 11.85 -21.21
N ILE A 109 -2.07 12.17 -20.34
CA ILE A 109 -2.20 13.49 -19.71
C ILE A 109 -0.93 13.85 -18.94
N ALA A 110 -0.37 12.91 -18.16
CA ALA A 110 0.84 13.15 -17.38
C ALA A 110 2.08 13.39 -18.26
N TRP A 111 2.13 12.76 -19.44
CA TRP A 111 3.23 12.86 -20.41
C TRP A 111 3.18 14.13 -21.25
N GLU A 112 1.99 14.60 -21.59
CA GLU A 112 1.76 15.83 -22.36
C GLU A 112 2.07 17.10 -21.55
N LYS A 113 2.22 16.97 -20.22
CA LYS A 113 2.64 18.07 -19.34
C LYS A 113 3.89 18.78 -19.89
N GLN A 114 3.78 20.09 -20.08
CA GLN A 114 4.88 20.92 -20.54
C GLN A 114 5.92 21.08 -19.41
N VAL A 115 7.17 20.75 -19.72
CA VAL A 115 8.31 20.88 -18.82
C VAL A 115 9.38 21.70 -19.53
N PHE A 116 9.93 22.70 -18.86
CA PHE A 116 11.00 23.54 -19.39
C PHE A 116 12.36 23.06 -18.86
N GLY A 117 13.40 23.14 -19.68
CA GLY A 117 14.76 22.69 -19.34
C GLY A 117 15.42 21.95 -20.50
N ASN A 118 16.57 21.31 -20.27
CA ASN A 118 17.21 20.47 -21.28
C ASN A 118 16.40 19.17 -21.53
N ALA A 119 16.66 18.49 -22.64
CA ALA A 119 15.90 17.31 -23.04
C ALA A 119 15.92 16.19 -21.98
N MET A 120 17.06 15.96 -21.32
CA MET A 120 17.18 14.94 -20.27
C MET A 120 16.34 15.27 -19.04
N TYR A 121 16.33 16.55 -18.63
CA TYR A 121 15.50 17.04 -17.54
C TYR A 121 14.02 16.91 -17.86
N GLN A 122 13.61 17.31 -19.07
CA GLN A 122 12.23 17.16 -19.52
C GLN A 122 11.78 15.70 -19.50
N MET A 123 12.61 14.78 -20.00
CA MET A 123 12.33 13.34 -19.98
C MET A 123 12.18 12.82 -18.54
N ALA A 124 13.14 13.14 -17.67
CA ALA A 124 13.13 12.69 -16.27
C ALA A 124 11.89 13.17 -15.51
N GLU A 125 11.53 14.45 -15.66
CA GLU A 125 10.35 15.02 -15.00
C GLU A 125 9.03 14.45 -15.56
N LYS A 126 8.96 14.13 -16.86
CA LYS A 126 7.79 13.45 -17.44
C LYS A 126 7.62 12.03 -16.89
N ILE A 127 8.70 11.24 -16.83
CA ILE A 127 8.68 9.89 -16.23
C ILE A 127 8.23 9.97 -14.76
N LYS A 128 8.79 10.92 -14.01
CA LYS A 128 8.44 11.16 -12.61
C LYS A 128 6.97 11.54 -12.45
N SER A 129 6.46 12.44 -13.30
CA SER A 129 5.04 12.84 -13.36
C SER A 129 4.13 11.63 -13.58
N CYS A 130 4.43 10.79 -14.57
CA CYS A 130 3.66 9.55 -14.81
C CYS A 130 3.68 8.63 -13.59
N ARG A 131 4.86 8.40 -12.98
CA ARG A 131 4.98 7.59 -11.76
C ARG A 131 4.11 8.12 -10.63
N GLU A 132 4.17 9.43 -10.35
CA GLU A 132 3.40 10.05 -9.29
C GLU A 132 1.89 9.87 -9.50
N ARG A 133 1.40 10.05 -10.74
CA ARG A 133 -0.01 9.85 -11.06
C ARG A 133 -0.44 8.39 -10.96
N LEU A 134 0.39 7.45 -11.37
CA LEU A 134 0.11 6.02 -11.19
C LEU A 134 0.06 5.62 -9.71
N VAL A 135 0.95 6.17 -8.89
CA VAL A 135 0.93 5.94 -7.43
C VAL A 135 -0.34 6.51 -6.80
N GLU A 136 -0.74 7.71 -7.18
CA GLU A 136 -1.97 8.35 -6.70
C GLU A 136 -3.20 7.55 -7.11
N TRP A 137 -3.33 7.22 -8.40
CA TRP A 137 -4.41 6.39 -8.93
C TRP A 137 -4.49 5.05 -8.20
N LYS A 138 -3.36 4.36 -7.98
CA LYS A 138 -3.35 3.08 -7.23
C LYS A 138 -3.86 3.22 -5.79
N ARG A 139 -3.71 4.39 -5.16
CA ARG A 139 -4.18 4.62 -3.78
C ARG A 139 -5.68 4.89 -3.73
N THR A 140 -6.23 5.55 -4.75
CA THR A 140 -7.64 5.92 -4.84
C THR A 140 -8.49 4.81 -5.46
N SER A 141 -7.97 4.16 -6.49
CA SER A 141 -8.59 3.05 -7.18
C SER A 141 -8.26 1.80 -6.39
N ASN A 142 -9.25 1.19 -5.73
CA ASN A 142 -9.08 -0.09 -5.02
C ASN A 142 -9.09 -1.23 -6.04
N PRO A 143 -7.95 -1.69 -6.59
CA PRO A 143 -7.94 -2.59 -7.75
C PRO A 143 -8.14 -4.05 -7.35
N ASN A 144 -8.25 -4.33 -6.04
CA ASN A 144 -8.43 -5.67 -5.48
C ASN A 144 -9.91 -6.08 -5.39
N SER A 145 -10.83 -5.40 -6.10
CA SER A 145 -12.27 -5.67 -6.01
C SER A 145 -12.91 -6.24 -7.29
N ARG A 146 -12.18 -7.02 -8.10
CA ARG A 146 -12.77 -7.86 -9.15
C ARG A 146 -12.11 -9.23 -9.19
#